data_AF-A0A2X2SP88-F1
#
_entry.id   AF-A0A2X2SP88-F1
#
_cell.length_a   1.000
_cell.length_b   1.000
_cell.length_c   1.000
_cell.angle_alpha   90.00
_cell.angle_beta   90.00
_cell.angle_gamma   90.00
#
_symmetry.space_group_name_H-M   'P 1'
#
loop_
_entity.id
_entity.type
_entity.pdbx_description
1 polymer ?
#
loop_
_entity_poly.entity_id
_entity_poly.type
_entity_poly.pdbx_seq_one_letter_code
_entity_poly.pdbx_strand_id
1 'polypeptide(L)'
;MATIGRKGDFGYLNDNLLRLQKEKDWLFITEDTSLINKYHFKKYDYYYGLVIKNTKIISAYSIYYYALYKGLKFFVENVIKNDIFILCPLEEAMIFFNDFPKQGYDPIYEIKESEVTDVWEERTPIKGFKFEEEPIVYLKKNGVWLVEH
;
A
#
# COMPACT_ATOMS: atom_id res chain seq x y z
N MET A 1 2.01 -14.96 5.34
CA MET A 1 1.36 -13.66 5.58
C MET A 1 1.83 -12.63 4.58
N ALA A 2 1.32 -12.71 3.36
CA ALA A 2 1.25 -11.54 2.49
C ALA A 2 0.18 -10.60 3.06
N THR A 3 0.54 -9.81 4.05
CA THR A 3 -0.39 -8.85 4.65
C THR A 3 -0.70 -7.79 3.60
N ILE A 4 -1.91 -7.79 3.05
CA ILE A 4 -2.51 -6.57 2.51
C ILE A 4 -2.56 -5.61 3.68
N GLY A 5 -1.53 -4.78 3.80
CA GLY A 5 -1.26 -4.06 5.05
C GLY A 5 -0.17 -3.00 4.96
N ARG A 6 0.54 -2.91 3.84
CA ARG A 6 1.52 -1.85 3.58
C ARG A 6 0.95 -0.86 2.57
N LYS A 7 0.10 0.07 3.02
CA LYS A 7 -0.38 1.22 2.22
C LYS A 7 0.50 2.44 2.49
N GLY A 8 0.81 3.20 1.44
CA GLY A 8 1.55 4.47 1.54
C GLY A 8 2.92 4.41 0.87
N ASP A 9 3.80 5.33 1.26
CA ASP A 9 5.10 5.49 0.61
C ASP A 9 6.15 4.58 1.25
N PHE A 10 6.94 3.91 0.41
CA PHE A 10 8.00 3.00 0.84
C PHE A 10 9.27 3.22 0.03
N GLY A 11 10.41 2.87 0.62
CA GLY A 11 11.69 2.91 -0.05
C GLY A 11 12.70 1.96 0.58
N TYR A 12 13.72 1.62 -0.20
CA TYR A 12 14.76 0.69 0.22
C TYR A 12 15.92 1.40 0.91
N LEU A 13 16.21 0.99 2.14
CA LEU A 13 17.45 1.27 2.84
C LEU A 13 18.32 -0.01 2.83
N ASN A 14 19.23 -0.08 1.85
CA ASN A 14 19.87 -1.33 1.43
C ASN A 14 18.76 -2.36 1.12
N ASP A 15 18.81 -3.56 1.71
CA ASP A 15 17.83 -4.62 1.45
C ASP A 15 16.53 -4.49 2.30
N ASN A 16 16.36 -3.39 3.03
CA ASN A 16 15.23 -3.21 3.95
C ASN A 16 14.20 -2.26 3.31
N LEU A 17 13.01 -2.78 3.02
CA LEU A 17 11.88 -1.95 2.61
C LEU A 17 11.26 -1.27 3.85
N LEU A 18 11.35 0.05 3.91
CA LEU A 18 10.88 0.85 5.04
C LEU A 18 9.84 1.86 4.59
N ARG A 19 8.95 2.24 5.52
CA ARG A 19 7.97 3.30 5.28
C ARG A 19 8.70 4.63 5.12
N LEU A 20 8.23 5.44 4.18
CA LEU A 20 8.67 6.80 4.00
C LEU A 20 7.65 7.78 4.56
N GLN A 21 8.14 8.91 5.03
CA GLN A 21 7.34 10.07 5.36
C GLN A 21 8.03 11.32 4.82
N LYS A 22 7.23 12.22 4.26
CA LYS A 22 7.70 13.54 3.86
C LYS A 22 7.30 14.54 4.92
N GLU A 23 8.28 15.15 5.57
CA GLU A 23 8.07 16.35 6.36
C GLU A 23 8.70 17.54 5.62
N LYS A 24 9.77 18.12 6.16
CA LYS A 24 10.63 19.05 5.41
C LYS A 24 11.48 18.31 4.37
N ASP A 25 12.08 17.21 4.81
CA ASP A 25 12.85 16.27 3.99
C ASP A 25 12.15 14.91 3.98
N TRP A 26 12.56 14.02 3.08
CA TRP A 26 12.10 12.64 3.13
C TRP A 26 12.82 11.87 4.24
N LEU A 27 12.09 11.06 4.99
CA LEU A 27 12.62 10.22 6.05
C LEU A 27 12.24 8.75 5.81
N PHE A 28 13.19 7.85 6.07
CA PHE A 28 12.85 6.46 6.42
C PHE A 28 12.31 6.44 7.84
N ILE A 29 11.25 5.66 8.07
CA ILE A 29 10.67 5.44 9.39
C ILE A 29 10.67 3.95 9.71
N THR A 30 11.01 3.63 10.96
CA THR A 30 10.95 2.26 11.47
C THR A 30 10.75 2.24 12.99
N GLU A 31 10.26 1.12 13.49
CA GLU A 31 10.25 0.77 14.92
C GLU A 31 11.22 -0.39 15.23
N ASP A 32 11.86 -0.96 14.20
CA ASP A 32 12.82 -2.05 14.36
C ASP A 32 14.09 -1.56 15.05
N THR A 33 14.26 -1.97 16.30
CA THR A 33 15.41 -1.60 17.14
C THR A 33 16.75 -2.00 16.55
N SER A 34 16.82 -3.08 15.76
CA SER A 34 18.05 -3.53 15.09
C SER A 34 18.46 -2.53 14.01
N LEU A 35 17.50 -2.07 13.20
CA LEU A 35 17.75 -1.07 12.16
C LEU A 35 18.03 0.30 12.76
N ILE A 36 17.32 0.67 13.83
CA ILE A 36 17.55 1.91 14.58
C ILE A 36 18.99 2.00 15.06
N ASN A 37 19.47 0.93 15.71
CA ASN A 37 20.83 0.89 16.23
C ASN A 37 21.88 0.83 15.11
N LYS A 38 21.64 0.02 14.07
CA LYS A 38 22.57 -0.17 12.95
C LYS A 38 22.78 1.10 12.11
N TYR A 39 21.72 1.85 11.84
CA TYR A 39 21.76 3.02 10.95
C TYR A 39 21.59 4.34 11.70
N HIS A 40 21.57 4.30 13.03
CA HIS A 40 21.49 5.47 13.91
C HIS A 40 20.26 6.35 13.62
N PHE A 41 19.09 5.74 13.52
CA PHE A 41 17.83 6.50 13.39
C PHE A 41 17.65 7.42 14.61
N LYS A 42 17.15 8.64 14.37
CA LYS A 42 16.89 9.60 15.43
C LYS A 42 15.48 9.42 15.97
N LYS A 43 15.33 9.53 17.29
CA LYS A 43 14.02 9.53 17.94
C LYS A 43 13.32 10.87 17.70
N TYR A 44 12.10 10.81 17.17
CA TYR A 44 11.10 11.87 17.14
C TYR A 44 9.99 11.53 18.16
N ASP A 45 8.98 12.38 18.30
CA ASP A 45 7.96 12.25 19.35
C ASP A 45 7.32 10.84 19.39
N TYR A 46 6.95 10.29 18.22
CA TYR A 46 6.22 9.03 18.11
C TYR A 46 6.89 7.98 17.24
N TYR A 47 8.07 8.27 16.66
CA TYR A 47 8.70 7.38 15.69
C TYR A 47 10.22 7.58 15.64
N TYR A 48 10.93 6.64 15.01
CA TYR A 48 12.36 6.80 14.69
C TYR A 48 12.53 7.10 13.20
N GLY A 49 13.23 8.19 12.90
CA GLY A 49 13.40 8.71 11.55
C GLY A 49 14.86 8.79 11.12
N LEU A 50 15.14 8.47 9.86
CA LEU A 50 16.43 8.68 9.21
C LEU A 50 16.24 9.50 7.94
N VAL A 51 16.84 10.69 7.90
CA VAL A 51 16.73 11.63 6.77
C VAL A 51 17.42 11.08 5.52
N ILE A 52 16.72 11.15 4.39
CA ILE A 52 17.22 10.77 3.07
C ILE A 52 17.92 11.97 2.43
N LYS A 53 19.26 11.92 2.39
CA LYS A 53 20.08 13.01 1.84
C LYS A 53 20.07 13.08 0.32
N ASN A 54 19.93 11.95 -0.36
CA ASN A 54 19.92 11.89 -1.82
C ASN A 54 18.85 10.89 -2.29
N THR A 55 17.70 11.41 -2.70
CA THR A 55 16.57 10.59 -3.16
C THR A 55 16.85 9.87 -4.48
N LYS A 56 17.75 10.40 -5.33
CA LYS A 56 18.02 9.86 -6.68
C LYS A 56 18.64 8.46 -6.69
N ILE A 57 19.26 8.06 -5.58
CA ILE A 57 19.89 6.73 -5.43
C ILE A 57 19.01 5.75 -4.65
N ILE A 58 17.87 6.21 -4.14
CA ILE A 58 16.93 5.40 -3.36
C ILE A 58 15.80 4.96 -4.29
N SER A 59 15.57 3.65 -4.35
CA SER A 59 14.34 3.11 -4.97
C SER A 59 13.18 3.34 -4.01
N ALA A 60 12.16 4.06 -4.46
CA ALA A 60 10.98 4.37 -3.65
C ALA A 60 9.71 4.51 -4.49
N TYR A 61 8.60 4.08 -3.91
CA TYR A 61 7.30 4.01 -4.55
C TYR A 61 6.18 4.03 -3.52
N SER A 62 5.01 4.48 -3.96
CA SER A 62 3.77 4.38 -3.20
C SER A 62 3.12 3.04 -3.50
N ILE A 63 2.63 2.36 -2.47
CA ILE A 63 1.93 1.09 -2.57
C ILE A 63 0.43 1.32 -2.33
N TYR A 64 -0.36 0.81 -3.27
CA TYR A 64 -1.83 0.77 -3.21
C TYR A 64 -2.32 -0.63 -3.55
N TYR A 65 -3.38 -1.07 -2.90
CA TYR A 65 -3.98 -2.37 -3.18
C TYR A 65 -5.32 -2.20 -3.89
N TYR A 66 -5.57 -3.08 -4.85
CA TYR A 66 -6.79 -3.12 -5.62
C TYR A 66 -7.32 -4.55 -5.70
N ALA A 67 -8.63 -4.65 -5.87
CA ALA A 67 -9.31 -5.93 -6.06
C ALA A 67 -10.31 -5.83 -7.21
N LEU A 68 -10.56 -6.97 -7.85
CA LEU A 68 -11.62 -7.12 -8.83
C LEU A 68 -12.84 -7.76 -8.17
N TYR A 69 -13.93 -7.01 -8.08
CA TYR A 69 -15.23 -7.46 -7.57
C TYR A 69 -16.29 -7.26 -8.65
N LYS A 70 -17.00 -8.34 -9.00
CA LYS A 70 -17.98 -8.35 -10.11
C LYS A 70 -17.43 -7.82 -11.44
N GLY A 71 -16.14 -8.05 -11.71
CA GLY A 71 -15.48 -7.58 -12.94
C GLY A 71 -15.05 -6.12 -12.92
N LEU A 72 -15.24 -5.41 -11.81
CA LEU A 72 -14.91 -3.99 -11.66
C LEU A 72 -13.76 -3.79 -10.67
N LYS A 73 -12.92 -2.79 -10.92
CA LYS A 73 -11.77 -2.46 -10.06
C LYS A 73 -12.21 -1.62 -8.86
N PHE A 74 -11.82 -2.07 -7.67
CA PHE A 74 -12.02 -1.37 -6.41
C PHE A 74 -10.69 -1.10 -5.73
N PHE A 75 -10.63 0.01 -5.00
CA PHE A 75 -9.56 0.26 -4.06
C PHE A 75 -9.77 -0.59 -2.80
N VAL A 76 -8.73 -1.26 -2.31
CA VAL A 76 -8.77 -2.03 -1.07
C VAL A 76 -8.29 -1.12 0.06
N GLU A 77 -9.23 -0.64 0.90
CA GLU A 77 -8.89 0.20 2.04
C GLU A 77 -8.29 -0.62 3.17
N ASN A 78 -8.84 -1.80 3.44
CA ASN A 78 -8.39 -2.67 4.51
C ASN A 78 -8.82 -4.13 4.30
N VAL A 79 -8.19 -5.04 5.02
CA VAL A 79 -8.65 -6.42 5.19
C VAL A 79 -8.80 -6.70 6.68
N ILE A 80 -10.02 -7.00 7.11
CA ILE A 80 -10.37 -7.27 8.51
C ILE A 80 -10.33 -8.79 8.77
N LYS A 81 -10.25 -9.20 10.03
CA LYS A 81 -10.33 -10.61 10.47
C LYS A 81 -11.44 -11.37 9.73
N ASN A 82 -11.14 -12.61 9.35
CA ASN A 82 -11.97 -13.51 8.53
C ASN A 82 -12.00 -13.17 7.03
N ASP A 83 -10.94 -12.55 6.53
CA ASP A 83 -10.74 -12.30 5.09
C ASP A 83 -11.87 -11.48 4.46
N ILE A 84 -12.37 -10.49 5.23
CA ILE A 84 -13.33 -9.50 4.76
C ILE A 84 -12.57 -8.30 4.23
N PHE A 85 -12.78 -8.00 2.95
CA PHE A 85 -12.20 -6.87 2.24
C PHE A 85 -13.09 -5.64 2.42
N ILE A 86 -12.50 -4.53 2.81
CA ILE A 86 -13.12 -3.21 2.80
C ILE A 86 -12.76 -2.55 1.47
N LEU A 87 -13.73 -2.50 0.57
CA LEU A 87 -13.55 -1.99 -0.79
C LEU A 87 -14.20 -0.62 -0.94
N CYS A 88 -13.44 0.32 -1.49
CA CYS A 88 -13.96 1.61 -1.94
C CYS A 88 -14.09 1.57 -3.48
N PRO A 89 -15.26 1.88 -4.05
CA PRO A 89 -15.43 1.84 -5.49
C PRO A 89 -14.56 2.91 -6.16
N LEU A 90 -14.06 2.59 -7.35
CA LEU A 90 -13.55 3.59 -8.27
C LEU A 90 -14.69 4.12 -9.14
N GLU A 91 -14.43 5.17 -9.93
CA GLU A 91 -15.44 5.86 -10.74
C GLU A 91 -16.32 4.92 -11.58
N GLU A 92 -15.72 3.94 -12.26
CA GLU A 92 -16.46 2.96 -13.06
C GLU A 92 -17.44 2.12 -12.21
N ALA A 93 -17.01 1.69 -11.02
CA ALA A 93 -17.87 0.96 -10.10
C ALA A 93 -18.96 1.86 -9.50
N MET A 94 -18.64 3.12 -9.16
CA MET A 94 -19.64 4.09 -8.69
C MET A 94 -20.74 4.30 -9.72
N ILE A 95 -20.37 4.45 -11.00
CA ILE A 95 -21.30 4.56 -12.13
C ILE A 95 -22.15 3.29 -12.26
N PHE A 96 -21.51 2.11 -12.25
CA PHE A 96 -22.20 0.83 -12.42
C PHE A 96 -23.23 0.54 -11.32
N PHE A 97 -22.87 0.80 -10.06
CA PHE A 97 -23.76 0.61 -8.91
C PHE A 97 -24.69 1.81 -8.66
N ASN A 98 -24.51 2.90 -9.40
CA ASN A 98 -25.16 4.20 -9.17
C ASN A 98 -25.02 4.65 -7.71
N ASP A 99 -23.82 4.51 -7.17
CA ASP A 99 -23.49 4.73 -5.77
C ASP A 99 -22.28 5.67 -5.64
N PHE A 100 -22.58 6.94 -5.42
CA PHE A 100 -21.61 8.03 -5.37
C PHE A 100 -21.49 8.60 -3.96
N PRO A 101 -20.30 9.14 -3.59
CA PRO A 101 -20.13 9.92 -2.38
C PRO A 101 -21.15 11.06 -2.27
N LYS A 102 -21.68 11.28 -1.06
CA LYS A 102 -22.61 12.34 -0.71
C LYS A 102 -22.19 12.92 0.64
N GLN A 103 -22.76 14.06 1.02
CA GLN A 103 -22.44 14.65 2.32
C GLN A 103 -22.70 13.65 3.46
N GLY A 104 -21.63 13.25 4.16
CA GLY A 104 -21.68 12.28 5.25
C GLY A 104 -21.78 10.81 4.82
N TYR A 105 -21.57 10.50 3.54
CA TYR A 105 -21.64 9.14 3.01
C TYR A 105 -20.54 8.93 1.97
N ASP A 106 -19.63 8.01 2.26
CA ASP A 106 -18.69 7.47 1.30
C ASP A 106 -19.04 5.99 1.05
N PRO A 107 -19.25 5.57 -0.21
CA PRO A 107 -19.49 4.17 -0.54
C PRO A 107 -18.36 3.26 -0.04
N ILE A 108 -18.71 2.30 0.80
CA ILE A 108 -17.80 1.28 1.33
C ILE A 108 -18.50 -0.08 1.27
N TYR A 109 -17.80 -1.09 0.79
CA TYR A 109 -18.31 -2.44 0.60
C TYR A 109 -17.50 -3.41 1.45
N GLU A 110 -18.18 -4.21 2.27
CA GLU A 110 -17.59 -5.32 3.00
C GLU A 110 -17.81 -6.62 2.22
N ILE A 111 -16.76 -7.13 1.59
CA ILE A 111 -16.83 -8.24 0.63
C ILE A 111 -16.00 -9.41 1.12
N LYS A 112 -16.53 -10.63 1.01
CA LYS A 112 -15.74 -11.82 1.36
C LYS A 112 -14.67 -12.07 0.32
N GLU A 113 -13.51 -12.57 0.75
CA GLU A 113 -12.41 -12.94 -0.14
C GLU A 113 -12.83 -13.87 -1.29
N SER A 114 -13.80 -14.77 -1.07
CA SER A 114 -14.33 -15.67 -2.09
C SER A 114 -15.05 -14.97 -3.24
N GLU A 115 -15.47 -13.72 -3.04
CA GLU A 115 -16.21 -12.92 -4.03
C GLU A 115 -15.29 -12.04 -4.89
N VAL A 116 -14.01 -11.90 -4.50
CA VAL A 116 -12.99 -11.20 -5.29
C VAL A 116 -12.19 -12.19 -6.12
N THR A 117 -12.04 -11.91 -7.41
CA THR A 117 -11.31 -12.80 -8.33
C THR A 117 -9.82 -12.48 -8.35
N ASP A 118 -9.46 -11.21 -8.27
CA ASP A 118 -8.10 -10.74 -8.41
C ASP A 118 -7.81 -9.72 -7.30
N VAL A 119 -6.60 -9.79 -6.76
CA VAL A 119 -6.09 -8.83 -5.78
C VAL A 119 -4.64 -8.55 -6.14
N TRP A 120 -4.28 -7.28 -6.24
CA TRP A 120 -2.92 -6.88 -6.63
C TRP A 120 -2.47 -5.61 -5.94
N GLU A 121 -1.17 -5.45 -5.95
CA GLU A 121 -0.44 -4.28 -5.53
C GLU A 121 -0.10 -3.43 -6.75
N GLU A 122 -0.42 -2.13 -6.72
CA GLU A 122 0.10 -1.14 -7.66
C GLU A 122 1.16 -0.30 -6.97
N ARG A 123 2.34 -0.24 -7.61
CA ARG A 123 3.51 0.51 -7.17
C ARG A 123 3.67 1.74 -8.04
N THR A 124 3.46 2.91 -7.47
CA THR A 124 3.53 4.19 -8.18
C THR A 124 4.85 4.90 -7.87
N PRO A 125 5.61 5.37 -8.88
CA PRO A 125 6.86 6.09 -8.65
C PRO A 125 6.67 7.35 -7.80
N ILE A 126 7.57 7.58 -6.83
CA ILE A 126 7.61 8.83 -6.08
C ILE A 126 8.53 9.82 -6.80
N LYS A 127 8.03 11.03 -7.09
CA LYS A 127 8.80 12.06 -7.81
C LYS A 127 10.12 12.38 -7.10
N GLY A 128 11.23 12.25 -7.85
CA GLY A 128 12.58 12.54 -7.37
C GLY A 128 13.33 11.34 -6.82
N PHE A 129 12.69 10.17 -6.77
CA PHE A 129 13.32 8.89 -6.44
C PHE A 129 13.59 8.06 -7.69
N LYS A 130 14.44 7.04 -7.53
CA LYS A 130 14.61 5.98 -8.51
C LYS A 130 13.39 5.05 -8.45
N PHE A 131 12.99 4.47 -9.57
CA PHE A 131 11.94 3.47 -9.63
C PHE A 131 12.37 2.33 -10.54
N GLU A 132 12.57 1.14 -9.97
CA GLU A 132 13.05 -0.06 -10.66
C GLU A 132 12.17 -1.30 -10.40
N GLU A 133 11.09 -1.12 -9.66
CA GLU A 133 10.21 -2.21 -9.27
C GLU A 133 9.16 -2.52 -10.34
N GLU A 134 8.65 -3.74 -10.32
CA GLU A 134 7.47 -4.13 -11.12
C GLU A 134 6.25 -3.29 -10.69
N PRO A 135 5.63 -2.50 -11.58
CA PRO A 135 4.52 -1.61 -11.21
C PRO A 135 3.27 -2.34 -10.71
N ILE A 136 3.04 -3.57 -11.14
CA ILE A 136 1.83 -4.34 -10.81
C ILE A 136 2.23 -5.73 -10.34
N VAL A 137 1.91 -6.05 -9.08
CA VAL A 137 2.21 -7.37 -8.49
C VAL A 137 0.91 -8.03 -8.05
N TYR A 138 0.54 -9.12 -8.73
CA TYR A 138 -0.64 -9.90 -8.37
C TYR A 138 -0.37 -10.74 -7.11
N LEU A 139 -1.29 -10.64 -6.15
CA LEU A 139 -1.32 -11.48 -4.95
C LEU A 139 -2.33 -12.62 -5.13
N LYS A 140 -3.47 -12.33 -5.74
CA LYS A 140 -4.50 -13.28 -6.18
C LYS A 140 -4.83 -13.00 -7.63
N LYS A 141 -4.94 -14.05 -8.45
CA LYS A 141 -5.28 -13.93 -9.87
C LYS A 141 -6.22 -15.05 -10.28
N ASN A 142 -7.31 -14.72 -10.96
CA ASN A 142 -8.33 -15.68 -11.39
C ASN A 142 -8.83 -16.61 -10.25
N GLY A 143 -9.00 -16.07 -9.05
CA GLY A 143 -9.46 -16.79 -7.87
C GLY A 143 -8.37 -17.54 -7.09
N VAL A 144 -7.12 -17.54 -7.56
CA VAL A 144 -6.02 -18.31 -6.95
C VAL A 144 -4.97 -17.38 -6.34
N TRP A 145 -4.59 -17.62 -5.08
CA TRP A 145 -3.49 -16.92 -4.43
C TRP A 145 -2.13 -17.36 -4.99
N LEU A 146 -1.29 -16.39 -5.33
CA LEU A 146 0.06 -16.57 -5.89
C LEU A 146 1.17 -16.46 -4.83
N VAL A 147 0.81 -16.01 -3.63
CA VAL A 147 1.70 -15.83 -2.49
C VAL A 147 1.15 -16.63 -1.31
N GLU A 148 2.03 -17.14 -0.46
CA GLU A 148 1.61 -17.89 0.74
C GLU A 148 0.83 -16.98 1.69
N HIS A 149 -0.43 -17.38 1.95
CA HIS A 149 -1.36 -16.75 2.87
C HIS A 149 -0.91 -16.95 4.32
#